data_AF-A0A5C5UT72-F1
#
_entry.id   AF-A0A5C5UT72-F1
#
_cell.length_a   1.000
_cell.length_b   1.000
_cell.length_c   1.000
_cell.angle_alpha   90.00
_cell.angle_beta   90.00
_cell.angle_gamma   90.00
#
_symmetry.space_group_name_H-M   'P 1'
#
loop_
_entity.id
_entity.type
_entity.pdbx_description
1 polymer ?
#
loop_
_entity_poly.entity_id
_entity_poly.type
_entity_poly.pdbx_seq_one_letter_code
_entity_poly.pdbx_strand_id
1 'polypeptide(L)'
;MTNPNSTPPNPYSYHPGGGNGAPQGQQNTPAEVPPTPTPGQGFYGPGPAAGMPPAGMPQAGAPNYAGMQQPPQPQKKKKNGCLIAGIIGAVLFIALIIVAAVFVVPMISRMLFLSPPEIQTGPLPTASISTSSGAPAGTNTDVEAAKVSAQRYADLLNLSKKDLQEQLVTYDSFTPETAQEAIESLDIDWKENALKQAEVYVNEMDMPINQVYEQLTSEYGGQFTSEEAQYAVDTLTKRSGG
;
A
#
# COMPACT_ATOMS: atom_id res chain seq x y z
N MET A 1 -56.01 -18.61 11.05
CA MET A 1 -54.79 -19.42 11.28
C MET A 1 -53.74 -18.93 10.29
N THR A 2 -52.81 -18.09 10.73
CA THR A 2 -51.68 -17.59 9.91
C THR A 2 -50.39 -17.86 10.67
N ASN A 3 -49.47 -18.56 10.02
CA ASN A 3 -48.22 -19.10 10.54
C ASN A 3 -47.19 -17.96 10.81
N PRO A 4 -46.58 -17.85 12.01
CA PRO A 4 -45.66 -16.77 12.36
C PRO A 4 -44.20 -16.97 11.93
N ASN A 5 -43.87 -17.98 11.10
CA ASN A 5 -42.48 -18.26 10.75
C ASN A 5 -42.16 -17.98 9.28
N SER A 6 -42.11 -16.69 8.90
CA SER A 6 -41.57 -16.24 7.61
C SER A 6 -40.41 -15.30 7.87
N THR A 7 -39.20 -15.85 7.79
CA THR A 7 -37.94 -15.12 7.73
C THR A 7 -37.97 -14.14 6.55
N PRO A 8 -37.61 -12.86 6.70
CA PRO A 8 -37.50 -11.95 5.57
C PRO A 8 -36.36 -12.38 4.63
N PRO A 9 -36.51 -12.23 3.31
CA PRO A 9 -35.48 -12.65 2.35
C PRO A 9 -34.22 -11.78 2.46
N ASN A 10 -33.07 -12.44 2.32
CA ASN A 10 -31.73 -11.85 2.27
C ASN A 10 -31.58 -10.91 1.05
N PRO A 11 -31.16 -9.64 1.22
CA PRO A 11 -31.04 -8.68 0.12
C PRO A 11 -29.85 -8.90 -0.83
N TYR A 12 -28.96 -9.88 -0.58
CA TYR A 12 -27.72 -10.06 -1.36
C TYR A 12 -27.68 -11.31 -2.25
N SER A 13 -28.81 -11.77 -2.80
CA SER A 13 -28.80 -12.88 -3.78
C SER A 13 -28.73 -12.36 -5.22
N TYR A 14 -27.50 -12.25 -5.75
CA TYR A 14 -27.22 -11.96 -7.15
C TYR A 14 -27.45 -13.20 -8.02
N HIS A 15 -28.43 -13.13 -8.94
CA HIS A 15 -28.69 -14.13 -9.98
C HIS A 15 -28.42 -13.50 -11.36
N PRO A 16 -27.46 -14.00 -12.15
CA PRO A 16 -27.38 -13.62 -13.56
C PRO A 16 -27.96 -14.74 -14.45
N GLY A 17 -28.97 -14.39 -15.27
CA GLY A 17 -29.21 -15.06 -16.55
C GLY A 17 -30.66 -15.30 -16.95
N GLY A 18 -31.02 -14.83 -18.16
CA GLY A 18 -32.11 -15.38 -18.97
C GLY A 18 -33.11 -14.35 -19.50
N GLY A 19 -32.94 -13.91 -20.75
CA GLY A 19 -33.75 -12.86 -21.37
C GLY A 19 -35.01 -13.31 -22.12
N ASN A 20 -35.66 -12.35 -22.78
CA ASN A 20 -36.22 -12.43 -24.14
C ASN A 20 -36.95 -11.12 -24.54
N GLY A 21 -36.75 -10.69 -25.80
CA GLY A 21 -37.76 -9.94 -26.56
C GLY A 21 -37.45 -8.48 -26.91
N ALA A 22 -36.89 -8.26 -28.11
CA ALA A 22 -36.78 -6.95 -28.79
C ALA A 22 -38.15 -6.43 -29.30
N PRO A 23 -38.24 -5.15 -29.73
CA PRO A 23 -38.13 -4.93 -31.16
C PRO A 23 -37.20 -3.77 -31.59
N GLN A 24 -36.94 -3.78 -32.89
CA GLN A 24 -35.86 -3.17 -33.66
C GLN A 24 -35.93 -1.63 -33.80
N GLY A 25 -34.77 -1.00 -33.99
CA GLY A 25 -34.70 0.31 -34.64
C GLY A 25 -33.37 1.04 -34.52
N GLN A 26 -32.60 1.02 -35.62
CA GLN A 26 -31.55 1.96 -36.03
C GLN A 26 -30.09 1.70 -35.59
N GLN A 27 -29.30 1.44 -36.63
CA GLN A 27 -27.89 1.09 -36.67
C GLN A 27 -27.01 2.34 -36.53
N ASN A 28 -26.02 2.29 -35.67
CA ASN A 28 -24.78 3.06 -35.76
C ASN A 28 -23.63 2.15 -35.31
N THR A 29 -22.68 1.88 -36.19
CA THR A 29 -21.56 0.95 -36.01
C THR A 29 -20.39 1.59 -35.23
N PRO A 30 -19.85 0.95 -34.17
CA PRO A 30 -18.54 1.27 -33.62
C PRO A 30 -17.42 0.39 -34.23
N ALA A 31 -16.22 0.97 -34.28
CA ALA A 31 -15.00 0.41 -34.84
C ALA A 31 -14.54 -0.91 -34.18
N GLU A 32 -14.04 -1.81 -35.02
CA GLU A 32 -13.54 -3.14 -34.68
C GLU A 32 -12.11 -3.08 -34.13
N VAL A 33 -11.87 -3.76 -33.01
CA VAL A 33 -10.55 -3.94 -32.36
C VAL A 33 -9.86 -5.16 -33.01
N PRO A 34 -8.59 -5.08 -33.46
CA PRO A 34 -7.94 -6.21 -34.12
C PRO A 34 -7.48 -7.31 -33.14
N PRO A 35 -7.49 -8.60 -33.54
CA PRO A 35 -7.10 -9.72 -32.69
C PRO A 35 -5.58 -9.92 -32.57
N THR A 36 -5.15 -10.43 -31.41
CA THR A 36 -3.77 -10.86 -31.07
C THR A 36 -3.31 -12.11 -31.85
N PRO A 37 -2.04 -12.22 -32.27
CA PRO A 37 -1.53 -13.39 -32.97
C PRO A 37 -1.05 -14.53 -32.05
N THR A 38 -1.42 -15.77 -32.40
CA THR A 38 -0.98 -17.05 -31.79
C THR A 38 0.24 -17.64 -32.52
N PRO A 39 1.17 -18.37 -31.87
CA PRO A 39 2.48 -18.73 -32.44
C PRO A 39 2.42 -19.90 -33.44
N GLY A 40 3.06 -19.70 -34.61
CA GLY A 40 3.15 -20.69 -35.69
C GLY A 40 4.36 -21.63 -35.57
N GLN A 41 4.08 -22.93 -35.62
CA GLN A 41 5.00 -24.06 -35.70
C GLN A 41 5.70 -24.13 -37.07
N GLY A 42 6.99 -24.50 -37.06
CA GLY A 42 7.83 -24.60 -38.26
C GLY A 42 7.65 -25.89 -39.05
N PHE A 43 7.88 -25.83 -40.36
CA PHE A 43 8.16 -26.96 -41.24
C PHE A 43 8.81 -26.42 -42.53
N TYR A 44 10.13 -26.58 -42.69
CA TYR A 44 10.79 -26.43 -44.00
C TYR A 44 11.34 -27.80 -44.43
N GLY A 45 10.80 -28.30 -45.54
CA GLY A 45 11.25 -29.51 -46.23
C GLY A 45 12.46 -29.27 -47.16
N PRO A 46 13.00 -30.35 -47.76
CA PRO A 46 14.34 -30.37 -48.36
C PRO A 46 14.36 -29.83 -49.80
N GLY A 47 15.46 -29.18 -50.17
CA GLY A 47 15.69 -28.61 -51.50
C GLY A 47 16.13 -29.62 -52.58
N PRO A 48 16.35 -29.12 -53.81
CA PRO A 48 17.49 -29.62 -54.58
C PRO A 48 18.32 -28.54 -55.32
N ALA A 49 19.63 -28.77 -55.27
CA ALA A 49 20.67 -28.69 -56.31
C ALA A 49 20.76 -27.51 -57.32
N ALA A 50 21.83 -26.72 -57.13
CA ALA A 50 22.87 -26.29 -58.08
C ALA A 50 22.52 -25.97 -59.55
N GLY A 51 22.62 -24.67 -59.89
CA GLY A 51 22.82 -24.14 -61.24
C GLY A 51 23.62 -22.83 -61.17
N MET A 52 24.61 -22.68 -62.06
CA MET A 52 25.66 -21.64 -62.07
C MET A 52 25.14 -20.18 -62.19
N PRO A 53 25.89 -19.17 -61.68
CA PRO A 53 25.46 -17.76 -61.67
C PRO A 53 25.83 -16.99 -62.95
N PRO A 54 25.03 -15.99 -63.38
CA PRO A 54 25.52 -14.96 -64.29
C PRO A 54 26.23 -13.83 -63.53
N ALA A 55 27.36 -13.41 -64.11
CA ALA A 55 28.29 -12.40 -63.63
C ALA A 55 27.73 -10.97 -63.67
N GLY A 56 28.18 -10.11 -62.75
CA GLY A 56 28.21 -8.67 -63.00
C GLY A 56 27.66 -7.71 -61.94
N MET A 57 27.94 -7.88 -60.65
CA MET A 57 27.72 -6.79 -59.67
C MET A 57 28.96 -6.56 -58.79
N PRO A 58 29.39 -5.30 -58.60
CA PRO A 58 30.53 -4.97 -57.77
C PRO A 58 30.24 -5.26 -56.29
N GLN A 59 31.16 -5.99 -55.67
CA GLN A 59 31.12 -6.41 -54.27
C GLN A 59 31.35 -5.18 -53.37
N ALA A 60 30.29 -4.68 -52.73
CA ALA A 60 30.42 -3.76 -51.61
C ALA A 60 31.05 -4.52 -50.43
N GLY A 61 32.22 -4.05 -49.97
CA GLY A 61 33.00 -4.69 -48.93
C GLY A 61 32.24 -4.86 -47.63
N ALA A 62 32.29 -6.07 -47.06
CA ALA A 62 31.87 -6.31 -45.69
C ALA A 62 32.81 -5.59 -44.73
N PRO A 63 32.31 -4.89 -43.69
CA PRO A 63 33.17 -4.35 -42.65
C PRO A 63 33.82 -5.50 -41.86
N ASN A 64 35.14 -5.42 -41.74
CA ASN A 64 35.98 -6.27 -40.93
C ASN A 64 35.80 -5.89 -39.44
N TYR A 65 35.24 -6.79 -38.63
CA TYR A 65 35.05 -6.58 -37.18
C TYR A 65 36.23 -7.08 -36.33
N ALA A 66 37.45 -7.10 -36.87
CA ALA A 66 38.66 -7.30 -36.10
C ALA A 66 39.17 -5.95 -35.55
N GLY A 67 38.79 -5.57 -34.32
CA GLY A 67 39.40 -4.38 -33.71
C GLY A 67 38.81 -3.77 -32.44
N MET A 68 37.70 -4.26 -31.87
CA MET A 68 37.20 -3.66 -30.63
C MET A 68 37.80 -4.35 -29.40
N GLN A 69 38.77 -3.65 -28.81
CA GLN A 69 39.51 -4.01 -27.60
C GLN A 69 38.54 -4.20 -26.41
N GLN A 70 38.70 -5.31 -25.68
CA GLN A 70 38.00 -5.52 -24.41
C GLN A 70 38.39 -4.42 -23.40
N PRO A 71 37.44 -3.89 -22.62
CA PRO A 71 37.76 -2.95 -21.55
C PRO A 71 38.68 -3.61 -20.50
N PRO A 72 39.65 -2.87 -19.93
CA PRO A 72 40.67 -3.43 -19.05
C PRO A 72 40.08 -3.97 -17.74
N GLN A 73 40.54 -5.16 -17.35
CA GLN A 73 40.22 -5.80 -16.06
C GLN A 73 40.90 -5.06 -14.89
N PRO A 74 40.21 -4.82 -13.76
CA PRO A 74 40.80 -4.10 -12.63
C PRO A 74 41.86 -4.93 -11.91
N GLN A 75 43.07 -4.36 -11.83
CA GLN A 75 44.24 -4.95 -11.17
C GLN A 75 44.11 -4.88 -9.64
N LYS A 76 44.25 -6.03 -8.96
CA LYS A 76 44.47 -6.06 -7.50
C LYS A 76 45.85 -5.49 -7.19
N LYS A 77 45.91 -4.33 -6.52
CA LYS A 77 47.16 -3.77 -5.98
C LYS A 77 47.19 -3.81 -4.46
N LYS A 78 48.29 -4.36 -3.94
CA LYS A 78 48.61 -4.49 -2.51
C LYS A 78 48.87 -3.12 -1.86
N LYS A 79 48.53 -3.13 -0.57
CA LYS A 79 48.69 -2.16 0.53
C LYS A 79 49.94 -1.28 0.44
N ASN A 80 49.81 -0.02 0.89
CA ASN A 80 50.59 0.64 1.96
C ASN A 80 50.17 2.14 2.07
N GLY A 81 49.66 2.57 3.24
CA GLY A 81 49.27 3.97 3.48
C GLY A 81 48.30 4.16 4.64
N CYS A 82 48.72 3.77 5.84
CA CYS A 82 48.02 3.93 7.12
C CYS A 82 48.19 5.38 7.63
N LEU A 83 47.12 6.03 8.09
CA LEU A 83 46.98 6.76 9.39
C LEU A 83 45.96 7.94 9.39
N ILE A 84 45.35 8.36 8.27
CA ILE A 84 44.45 9.56 8.29
C ILE A 84 42.95 9.20 8.19
N ALA A 85 42.58 8.02 7.66
CA ALA A 85 41.18 7.58 7.58
C ALA A 85 40.57 7.14 8.93
N GLY A 86 41.40 6.89 9.95
CA GLY A 86 40.93 6.42 11.26
C GLY A 86 40.25 7.49 12.11
N ILE A 87 40.65 8.77 11.97
CA ILE A 87 40.15 9.85 12.82
C ILE A 87 38.74 10.27 12.40
N ILE A 88 38.46 10.38 11.10
CA ILE A 88 37.12 10.71 10.60
C ILE A 88 36.12 9.59 10.92
N GLY A 89 36.55 8.33 10.79
CA GLY A 89 35.76 7.17 11.21
C GLY A 89 35.46 7.15 12.71
N ALA A 90 36.45 7.49 13.54
CA ALA A 90 36.27 7.57 15.00
C ALA A 90 35.33 8.71 15.40
N VAL A 91 35.42 9.88 14.76
CA VAL A 91 34.52 11.01 15.03
C VAL A 91 33.07 10.69 14.62
N LEU A 92 32.87 10.05 13.47
CA LEU A 92 31.53 9.61 13.04
C LEU A 92 30.95 8.51 13.93
N PHE A 93 31.79 7.59 14.39
CA PHE A 93 31.37 6.53 15.32
C PHE A 93 31.01 7.09 16.70
N ILE A 94 31.79 8.05 17.21
CA ILE A 94 31.49 8.75 18.47
C ILE A 94 30.20 9.57 18.34
N ALA A 95 29.97 10.26 17.23
CA ALA A 95 28.73 10.99 16.99
C ALA A 95 27.51 10.05 16.97
N LEU A 96 27.62 8.86 16.36
CA LEU A 96 26.56 7.86 16.32
C LEU A 96 26.26 7.26 17.71
N ILE A 97 27.30 7.04 18.53
CA ILE A 97 27.15 6.61 19.93
C ILE A 97 26.49 7.70 20.78
N ILE A 98 26.81 8.99 20.57
CA ILE A 98 26.18 10.09 21.30
C ILE A 98 24.70 10.21 20.92
N VAL A 99 24.34 10.06 19.64
CA VAL A 99 22.94 10.02 19.20
C VAL A 99 22.20 8.81 19.79
N ALA A 100 22.82 7.63 19.80
CA ALA A 100 22.26 6.45 20.47
C ALA A 100 22.09 6.68 21.99
N ALA A 101 23.07 7.30 22.65
CA ALA A 101 23.00 7.59 24.08
C ALA A 101 21.90 8.62 24.43
N VAL A 102 21.67 9.62 23.59
CA VAL A 102 20.66 10.66 23.86
C VAL A 102 19.24 10.20 23.52
N PHE A 103 19.05 9.23 22.61
CA PHE A 103 17.70 8.74 22.23
C PHE A 103 17.34 7.39 22.87
N VAL A 104 18.28 6.46 23.02
CA VAL A 104 18.02 5.10 23.54
C VAL A 104 18.04 5.06 25.07
N VAL A 105 18.91 5.84 25.73
CA VAL A 105 19.02 5.85 27.20
C VAL A 105 17.81 6.49 27.89
N PRO A 106 17.20 7.61 27.42
CA PRO A 106 15.96 8.10 28.01
C PRO A 106 14.75 7.20 27.72
N MET A 107 14.75 6.46 26.59
CA MET A 107 13.71 5.45 26.28
C MET A 107 13.80 4.24 27.24
N ILE A 108 15.00 3.75 27.53
CA ILE A 108 15.22 2.65 28.49
C ILE A 108 15.09 3.13 29.95
N SER A 109 15.45 4.38 30.27
CA SER A 109 15.26 4.96 31.62
C SER A 109 13.78 5.20 31.95
N ARG A 110 12.92 5.37 30.95
CA ARG A 110 11.45 5.34 31.11
C ARG A 110 10.89 3.92 31.30
N MET A 111 11.64 2.88 30.93
CA MET A 111 11.33 1.47 31.21
C MET A 111 11.82 1.01 32.60
N LEU A 112 12.86 1.64 33.16
CA LEU A 112 13.50 1.22 34.41
C LEU A 112 13.08 2.02 35.65
N PHE A 113 12.35 3.13 35.53
CA PHE A 113 12.00 4.01 36.66
C PHE A 113 10.57 4.57 36.65
N LEU A 114 9.57 3.75 36.32
CA LEU A 114 8.24 3.95 36.90
C LEU A 114 7.96 2.80 37.86
N SER A 115 7.97 3.14 39.15
CA SER A 115 7.56 2.26 40.24
C SER A 115 6.20 1.63 39.92
N PRO A 116 6.06 0.30 40.04
CA PRO A 116 4.75 -0.34 39.94
C PRO A 116 3.88 0.11 41.13
N PRO A 117 2.57 0.37 40.95
CA PRO A 117 1.67 0.33 42.09
C PRO A 117 1.69 -1.11 42.65
N GLU A 118 1.95 -1.25 43.94
CA GLU A 118 1.82 -2.52 44.65
C GLU A 118 0.44 -3.14 44.35
N ILE A 119 0.45 -4.30 43.69
CA ILE A 119 -0.63 -5.28 43.85
C ILE A 119 0.00 -6.53 44.45
N GLN A 120 -0.56 -6.89 45.59
CA GLN A 120 -0.16 -7.96 46.49
C GLN A 120 -0.05 -9.31 45.78
N THR A 121 1.07 -9.99 46.04
CA THR A 121 1.31 -11.40 45.72
C THR A 121 0.53 -12.30 46.68
N GLY A 122 -0.73 -12.58 46.35
CA GLY A 122 -1.42 -13.80 46.78
C GLY A 122 -0.98 -15.01 45.93
N PRO A 123 -1.20 -16.25 46.38
CA PRO A 123 -0.82 -17.44 45.61
C PRO A 123 -1.52 -17.44 44.24
N LEU A 124 -0.75 -17.76 43.20
CA LEU A 124 -1.22 -17.87 41.81
C LEU A 124 -2.58 -18.59 41.76
N PRO A 125 -3.65 -17.97 41.23
CA PRO A 125 -4.71 -18.76 40.66
C PRO A 125 -4.11 -19.43 39.43
N THR A 126 -3.90 -20.74 39.52
CA THR A 126 -3.93 -21.65 38.38
C THR A 126 -5.30 -21.49 37.73
N ALA A 127 -5.45 -20.48 36.88
CA ALA A 127 -6.57 -20.29 36.00
C ALA A 127 -6.05 -20.45 34.57
N SER A 128 -6.54 -21.52 33.96
CA SER A 128 -6.38 -21.98 32.59
C SER A 128 -5.92 -20.92 31.59
N ILE A 129 -4.85 -21.23 30.86
CA ILE A 129 -4.63 -20.71 29.52
C ILE A 129 -5.85 -21.14 28.70
N SER A 130 -6.82 -20.24 28.58
CA SER A 130 -7.85 -20.34 27.55
C SER A 130 -7.26 -19.74 26.29
N THR A 131 -6.78 -20.60 25.43
CA THR A 131 -6.73 -20.34 23.99
C THR A 131 -8.15 -19.98 23.55
N SER A 132 -8.39 -18.69 23.33
CA SER A 132 -9.56 -18.09 22.71
C SER A 132 -8.98 -16.93 21.89
N SER A 133 -8.81 -16.92 20.58
CA SER A 133 -9.60 -17.47 19.48
C SER A 133 -11.11 -17.38 19.68
N GLY A 134 -11.55 -16.28 20.28
CA GLY A 134 -12.91 -15.78 20.25
C GLY A 134 -12.78 -14.31 19.94
N ALA A 135 -13.42 -13.86 18.86
CA ALA A 135 -13.54 -12.45 18.54
C ALA A 135 -13.99 -11.67 19.80
N PRO A 136 -13.44 -10.47 20.07
CA PRO A 136 -13.80 -9.68 21.24
C PRO A 136 -15.31 -9.42 21.23
N ALA A 137 -16.00 -9.97 22.22
CA ALA A 137 -17.45 -9.92 22.30
C ALA A 137 -17.89 -8.58 22.91
N GLY A 138 -17.84 -7.49 22.13
CA GLY A 138 -18.59 -6.25 22.34
C GLY A 138 -18.77 -5.76 23.78
N THR A 139 -17.75 -5.88 24.64
CA THR A 139 -17.83 -5.39 26.02
C THR A 139 -17.37 -3.95 26.08
N ASN A 140 -17.81 -3.19 27.11
CA ASN A 140 -17.32 -1.82 27.33
C ASN A 140 -15.78 -1.73 27.38
N THR A 141 -15.10 -2.77 27.86
CA THR A 141 -13.64 -2.84 27.89
C THR A 141 -13.04 -2.89 26.48
N ASP A 142 -13.69 -3.61 25.55
CA ASP A 142 -13.25 -3.72 24.16
C ASP A 142 -13.43 -2.40 23.41
N VAL A 143 -14.52 -1.67 23.69
CA VAL A 143 -14.79 -0.35 23.10
C VAL A 143 -13.72 0.65 23.53
N GLU A 144 -13.34 0.70 24.82
CA GLU A 144 -12.27 1.61 25.28
C GLU A 144 -10.91 1.26 24.68
N ALA A 145 -10.58 -0.03 24.54
CA ALA A 145 -9.38 -0.45 23.83
C ALA A 145 -9.40 -0.03 22.35
N ALA A 146 -10.56 -0.20 21.69
CA ALA A 146 -10.76 0.22 20.31
C ALA A 146 -10.63 1.75 20.14
N LYS A 147 -11.12 2.57 21.08
CA LYS A 147 -10.95 4.03 21.05
C LYS A 147 -9.48 4.43 21.09
N VAL A 148 -8.69 3.81 21.96
CA VAL A 148 -7.24 4.10 22.07
C VAL A 148 -6.53 3.77 20.75
N SER A 149 -6.83 2.62 20.16
CA SER A 149 -6.28 2.26 18.84
C SER A 149 -6.77 3.19 17.74
N ALA A 150 -8.07 3.53 17.73
CA ALA A 150 -8.68 4.39 16.73
C ALA A 150 -8.04 5.77 16.72
N GLN A 151 -7.87 6.39 17.89
CA GLN A 151 -7.17 7.67 18.04
C GLN A 151 -5.74 7.59 17.52
N ARG A 152 -5.00 6.53 17.91
CA ARG A 152 -3.62 6.33 17.46
C ARG A 152 -3.51 6.23 15.94
N TYR A 153 -4.38 5.45 15.29
CA TYR A 153 -4.36 5.29 13.84
C TYR A 153 -4.80 6.57 13.13
N ALA A 154 -5.81 7.28 13.63
CA ALA A 154 -6.22 8.56 13.08
C ALA A 154 -5.08 9.59 13.11
N ASP A 155 -4.33 9.66 14.22
CA ASP A 155 -3.23 10.62 14.39
C ASP A 155 -1.98 10.27 13.56
N LEU A 156 -1.68 8.98 13.42
CA LEU A 156 -0.45 8.53 12.73
C LEU A 156 -0.62 8.39 11.22
N LEU A 157 -1.79 7.92 10.79
CA LEU A 157 -2.04 7.51 9.40
C LEU A 157 -2.99 8.45 8.67
N ASN A 158 -3.59 9.44 9.37
CA ASN A 158 -4.55 10.39 8.80
C ASN A 158 -5.70 9.68 8.05
N LEU A 159 -6.20 8.56 8.58
CA LEU A 159 -7.22 7.76 7.90
C LEU A 159 -8.58 8.49 7.85
N SER A 160 -9.37 8.14 6.84
CA SER A 160 -10.80 8.42 6.82
C SER A 160 -11.54 7.61 7.87
N LYS A 161 -12.78 7.99 8.18
CA LYS A 161 -13.63 7.23 9.10
C LYS A 161 -13.81 5.77 8.65
N LYS A 162 -13.92 5.55 7.33
CA LYS A 162 -14.13 4.23 6.74
C LYS A 162 -12.85 3.38 6.82
N ASP A 163 -11.72 3.91 6.37
CA ASP A 163 -10.43 3.22 6.45
C ASP A 163 -10.06 2.91 7.90
N LEU A 164 -10.36 3.81 8.84
CA LEU A 164 -10.11 3.57 10.26
C LEU A 164 -10.92 2.40 10.80
N GLN A 165 -12.19 2.26 10.39
CA GLN A 165 -13.01 1.12 10.77
C GLN A 165 -12.43 -0.18 10.21
N GLU A 166 -12.06 -0.19 8.92
CA GLU A 166 -11.45 -1.36 8.26
C GLU A 166 -10.12 -1.73 8.95
N GLN A 167 -9.31 -0.75 9.33
CA GLN A 167 -8.05 -0.94 10.05
C GLN A 167 -8.26 -1.62 11.41
N LEU A 168 -9.23 -1.14 12.21
CA LEU A 168 -9.54 -1.71 13.53
C LEU A 168 -10.06 -3.14 13.43
N VAL A 169 -10.90 -3.43 12.44
CA VAL A 169 -11.42 -4.79 12.21
C VAL A 169 -10.32 -5.72 11.70
N THR A 170 -9.48 -5.25 10.78
CA THR A 170 -8.49 -6.10 10.11
C THR A 170 -7.27 -6.37 10.98
N TYR A 171 -6.70 -5.34 11.61
CA TYR A 171 -5.42 -5.44 12.30
C TYR A 171 -5.59 -5.71 13.79
N ASP A 172 -6.55 -5.05 14.42
CA ASP A 172 -6.79 -5.18 15.87
C ASP A 172 -7.88 -6.22 16.18
N SER A 173 -8.50 -6.81 15.14
CA SER A 173 -9.51 -7.87 15.24
C SER A 173 -10.74 -7.48 16.06
N PHE A 174 -11.06 -6.19 16.15
CA PHE A 174 -12.32 -5.74 16.75
C PHE A 174 -13.51 -6.14 15.87
N THR A 175 -14.68 -6.31 16.48
CA THR A 175 -15.90 -6.46 15.69
C THR A 175 -16.25 -5.15 14.97
N PRO A 176 -16.95 -5.19 13.83
CA PRO A 176 -17.37 -3.96 13.14
C PRO A 176 -18.20 -3.03 14.02
N GLU A 177 -19.02 -3.58 14.92
CA GLU A 177 -19.86 -2.83 15.87
C GLU A 177 -19.00 -2.12 16.92
N THR A 178 -18.05 -2.84 17.55
CA THR A 178 -17.10 -2.23 18.51
C THR A 178 -16.24 -1.14 17.87
N ALA A 179 -15.76 -1.37 16.64
CA ALA A 179 -14.98 -0.39 15.90
C ALA A 179 -15.82 0.87 15.59
N GLN A 180 -17.07 0.68 15.15
CA GLN A 180 -17.97 1.80 14.88
C GLN A 180 -18.28 2.62 16.13
N GLU A 181 -18.66 1.95 17.23
CA GLU A 181 -18.96 2.61 18.50
C GLU A 181 -17.76 3.40 19.03
N ALA A 182 -16.55 2.82 18.95
CA ALA A 182 -15.33 3.49 19.35
C ALA A 182 -15.09 4.75 18.52
N ILE A 183 -15.16 4.67 17.19
CA ILE A 183 -14.92 5.81 16.29
C ILE A 183 -15.97 6.91 16.51
N GLU A 184 -17.24 6.56 16.70
CA GLU A 184 -18.32 7.54 16.93
C GLU A 184 -18.19 8.30 18.24
N SER A 185 -17.45 7.75 19.21
CA SER A 185 -17.18 8.43 20.48
C SER A 185 -16.00 9.41 20.43
N LEU A 186 -15.23 9.41 19.34
CA LEU A 186 -14.07 10.28 19.17
C LEU A 186 -14.45 11.59 18.47
N ASP A 187 -13.82 12.67 18.90
CA ASP A 187 -13.94 14.00 18.28
C ASP A 187 -12.77 14.21 17.31
N ILE A 188 -12.86 13.58 16.14
CA ILE A 188 -11.84 13.66 15.09
C ILE A 188 -12.30 14.62 14.00
N ASP A 189 -11.43 15.57 13.63
CA ASP A 189 -11.62 16.39 12.44
C ASP A 189 -11.20 15.60 11.18
N TRP A 190 -12.17 14.93 10.56
CA TRP A 190 -11.93 14.14 9.36
C TRP A 190 -11.52 14.98 8.14
N LYS A 191 -11.87 16.27 8.12
CA LYS A 191 -11.43 17.18 7.05
C LYS A 191 -9.95 17.51 7.19
N GLU A 192 -9.49 17.66 8.43
CA GLU A 192 -8.06 17.82 8.71
C GLU A 192 -7.27 16.55 8.36
N ASN A 193 -7.81 15.36 8.66
CA ASN A 193 -7.18 14.10 8.22
C ASN A 193 -7.11 14.02 6.68
N ALA A 194 -8.18 14.36 5.97
CA ALA A 194 -8.19 14.39 4.51
C ALA A 194 -7.14 15.36 3.97
N LEU A 195 -6.99 16.54 4.58
CA LEU A 195 -5.99 17.53 4.20
C LEU A 195 -4.56 17.03 4.42
N LYS A 196 -4.27 16.40 5.55
CA LYS A 196 -2.95 15.80 5.81
C LYS A 196 -2.65 14.66 4.84
N GLN A 197 -3.62 13.81 4.55
CA GLN A 197 -3.45 12.74 3.56
C GLN A 197 -3.25 13.30 2.13
N ALA A 198 -3.95 14.38 1.80
CA ALA A 198 -3.76 15.11 0.56
C ALA A 198 -2.34 15.69 0.44
N GLU A 199 -1.81 16.24 1.54
CA GLU A 199 -0.43 16.73 1.61
C GLU A 199 0.58 15.60 1.41
N VAL A 200 0.34 14.41 1.97
CA VAL A 200 1.17 13.22 1.71
C VAL A 200 1.15 12.87 0.21
N TYR A 201 -0.01 12.80 -0.42
CA TYR A 201 -0.10 12.51 -1.85
C TYR A 201 0.66 13.54 -2.71
N VAL A 202 0.51 14.82 -2.41
CA VAL A 202 1.19 15.86 -3.20
C VAL A 202 2.69 15.88 -2.93
N ASN A 203 3.11 15.86 -1.67
CA ASN A 203 4.49 16.16 -1.29
C ASN A 203 5.39 14.92 -1.27
N GLU A 204 4.85 13.75 -0.93
CA GLU A 204 5.62 12.51 -0.83
C GLU A 204 5.46 11.63 -2.07
N MET A 205 4.31 11.70 -2.74
CA MET A 205 4.04 10.92 -3.96
C MET A 205 4.08 11.76 -5.24
N ASP A 206 4.47 13.04 -5.15
CA ASP A 206 4.51 13.99 -6.28
C ASP A 206 3.20 14.03 -7.09
N MET A 207 2.07 13.74 -6.43
CA MET A 207 0.77 13.68 -7.09
C MET A 207 0.30 15.11 -7.44
N PRO A 208 -0.15 15.36 -8.68
CA PRO A 208 -0.67 16.67 -9.02
C PRO A 208 -2.01 16.92 -8.29
N ILE A 209 -2.20 18.14 -7.77
CA ILE A 209 -3.38 18.51 -6.94
C ILE A 209 -4.71 18.15 -7.62
N ASN A 210 -4.80 18.25 -8.93
CA ASN A 210 -6.02 17.94 -9.68
C ASN A 210 -6.41 16.44 -9.68
N GLN A 211 -5.53 15.53 -9.27
CA GLN A 211 -5.84 14.10 -9.10
C GLN A 211 -6.13 13.72 -7.64
N VAL A 212 -5.83 14.60 -6.69
CA VAL A 212 -5.91 14.30 -5.26
C VAL A 212 -7.34 14.02 -4.81
N TYR A 213 -8.34 14.70 -5.39
CA TYR A 213 -9.75 14.44 -5.07
C TYR A 213 -10.16 12.99 -5.38
N GLU A 214 -9.82 12.51 -6.58
CA GLU A 214 -10.12 11.14 -7.01
C GLU A 214 -9.38 10.13 -6.13
N GLN A 215 -8.13 10.42 -5.77
CA GLN A 215 -7.36 9.55 -4.89
C GLN A 215 -7.93 9.49 -3.47
N LEU A 216 -8.32 10.63 -2.89
CA LEU A 216 -8.90 10.67 -1.54
C LEU A 216 -10.26 9.95 -1.47
N THR A 217 -11.06 10.00 -2.54
CA THR A 217 -12.41 9.38 -2.58
C THR A 217 -12.42 7.95 -3.10
N SER A 218 -11.32 7.48 -3.70
CA SER A 218 -11.22 6.14 -4.27
C SER A 218 -11.38 5.06 -3.21
N GLU A 219 -12.05 3.97 -3.59
CA GLU A 219 -12.21 2.75 -2.77
C GLU A 219 -10.85 2.12 -2.41
N TYR A 220 -9.84 2.29 -3.27
CA TYR A 220 -8.47 1.80 -3.04
C TYR A 220 -7.51 2.92 -2.61
N GLY A 221 -8.04 4.11 -2.33
CA GLY A 221 -7.28 5.29 -1.95
C GLY A 221 -7.51 5.65 -0.49
N GLY A 222 -7.97 6.88 -0.23
CA GLY A 222 -8.21 7.36 1.13
C GLY A 222 -9.62 7.15 1.66
N GLN A 223 -10.56 6.69 0.82
CA GLN A 223 -11.97 6.45 1.15
C GLN A 223 -12.68 7.58 1.93
N PHE A 224 -12.24 8.83 1.76
CA PHE A 224 -12.86 10.00 2.36
C PHE A 224 -14.21 10.31 1.72
N THR A 225 -15.05 11.02 2.45
CA THR A 225 -16.27 11.59 1.85
C THR A 225 -15.91 12.65 0.82
N SER A 226 -16.82 12.90 -0.12
CA SER A 226 -16.65 13.96 -1.12
C SER A 226 -16.43 15.32 -0.47
N GLU A 227 -17.11 15.63 0.62
CA GLU A 227 -17.00 16.89 1.34
C GLU A 227 -15.62 17.08 2.00
N GLU A 228 -15.05 16.01 2.56
CA GLU A 228 -13.71 16.04 3.17
C GLU A 228 -12.62 16.16 2.11
N ALA A 229 -12.72 15.39 1.03
CA ALA A 229 -11.79 15.45 -0.09
C ALA A 229 -11.83 16.82 -0.79
N GLN A 230 -13.02 17.40 -0.97
CA GLN A 230 -13.15 18.73 -1.57
C GLN A 230 -12.51 19.80 -0.68
N TYR A 231 -12.74 19.75 0.63
CA TYR A 231 -12.09 20.67 1.58
C TYR A 231 -10.56 20.60 1.46
N ALA A 232 -10.00 19.39 1.39
CA ALA A 232 -8.56 19.20 1.26
C ALA A 232 -8.01 19.83 -0.02
N VAL A 233 -8.62 19.55 -1.18
CA VAL A 233 -8.18 20.09 -2.47
C VAL A 233 -8.32 21.60 -2.53
N ASP A 234 -9.46 22.16 -2.11
CA ASP A 234 -9.69 23.61 -2.07
C ASP A 234 -8.62 24.32 -1.23
N THR A 235 -8.27 23.72 -0.10
CA THR A 235 -7.25 24.26 0.81
C THR A 235 -5.86 24.22 0.18
N LEU A 236 -5.51 23.14 -0.52
CA LEU A 236 -4.23 23.01 -1.22
C LEU A 236 -4.13 24.00 -2.39
N THR A 237 -5.16 24.10 -3.24
CA THR A 237 -5.19 25.04 -4.37
C THR A 237 -5.08 26.49 -3.90
N LYS A 238 -5.76 26.83 -2.80
CA LYS A 238 -5.65 28.17 -2.20
C LYS A 238 -4.23 28.47 -1.72
N ARG A 239 -3.51 27.47 -1.18
CA ARG A 239 -2.11 27.62 -0.75
C ARG A 239 -1.12 27.68 -1.90
N SER A 240 -1.40 27.02 -3.02
CA SER A 240 -0.52 27.00 -4.19
C SER A 240 -0.62 28.23 -5.09
N GLY A 241 -1.52 29.19 -4.78
CA GLY A 241 -1.59 30.47 -5.45
C GLY A 241 -2.50 30.55 -6.68
N GLY A 242 -3.30 29.52 -6.95
CA GLY A 242 -4.31 29.50 -8.03
C GLY A 242 -3.75 29.40 -9.43
#